data_AF-A0AAD2FT86-F1
#
_entry.id   AF-A0AAD2FT86-F1
#
_cell.length_a   1.000
_cell.length_b   1.000
_cell.length_c   1.000
_cell.angle_alpha   90.00
_cell.angle_beta   90.00
_cell.angle_gamma   90.00
#
_symmetry.space_group_name_H-M   'P 1'
#
loop_
_entity.id
_entity.type
_entity.pdbx_description
1 polymer ?
#
loop_
_entity_poly.entity_id
_entity_poly.type
_entity_poly.pdbx_seq_one_letter_code
_entity_poly.pdbx_strand_id
1 'polypeptide(L)'
;MAGVKLIDVEQYLKDTIAAVDPSFQLTVSEVHRKGMMRALLGISKVKMDEDLRNLSAAIEWGKAEKFLREELNGFEPPQGAPQFQGGLEIYESFAPNAAKLFSYLARGRAYKGQMDLLLQDVRPDLSPIFHEVVGAVDEEHLLEAYALQQDPAQQELLLMCVKKELVLNSSDSSDCGKSKGAKGESSLKEFLSHEHSKERVLHNTFITTKHKNAMSKKCPYVIQLPKSFDVNGMTTELDAVVLAPFNDGDETMTIDWVWEAKATLHPVTLYDALSKKFSAISTIFAQANAKLYIKGEEYSIHATGLPRIGVFGSKILSPSAAARRSQLLTCEVMLSTSPEAVKEALDTGRITVSHEKLMADLNACLLLTQKVKPKVYVASLLD
;
A
#
# COMPACT_ATOMS: atom_id res chain seq x y z
N MET A 1 12.84 -29.87 1.79
CA MET A 1 13.09 -28.57 1.12
C MET A 1 14.35 -28.62 0.27
N ALA A 2 14.22 -28.82 -1.04
CA ALA A 2 15.35 -28.60 -1.94
C ALA A 2 15.38 -27.09 -2.30
N GLY A 3 16.50 -26.41 -2.04
CA GLY A 3 16.80 -25.13 -2.70
C GLY A 3 16.92 -23.88 -1.82
N VAL A 4 16.67 -23.92 -0.51
CA VAL A 4 16.88 -22.73 0.34
C VAL A 4 18.39 -22.49 0.55
N LYS A 5 18.87 -21.28 0.23
CA LYS A 5 20.28 -20.89 0.35
C LYS A 5 20.44 -19.76 1.37
N LEU A 6 21.45 -19.87 2.22
CA LEU A 6 21.94 -18.75 3.03
C LEU A 6 22.74 -17.81 2.12
N ILE A 7 22.45 -16.51 2.18
CA ILE A 7 23.11 -15.48 1.39
C ILE A 7 24.13 -14.73 2.23
N ASP A 8 25.32 -14.55 1.67
CA ASP A 8 26.28 -13.55 2.15
C ASP A 8 25.77 -12.16 1.75
N VAL A 9 25.05 -11.53 2.67
CA VAL A 9 24.42 -10.23 2.45
C VAL A 9 25.46 -9.14 2.23
N GLU A 10 26.61 -9.24 2.90
CA GLU A 10 27.66 -8.24 2.80
C GLU A 10 28.26 -8.25 1.40
N GLN A 11 28.61 -9.44 0.90
CA GLN A 11 29.11 -9.60 -0.47
C GLN A 11 28.04 -9.19 -1.49
N TYR A 12 26.79 -9.62 -1.31
CA TYR A 12 25.68 -9.26 -2.17
C TYR A 12 25.48 -7.73 -2.29
N LEU A 13 25.54 -7.01 -1.18
CA LEU A 13 25.42 -5.55 -1.17
C LEU A 13 26.63 -4.87 -1.82
N LYS A 14 27.86 -5.36 -1.58
CA LYS A 14 29.06 -4.86 -2.26
C LYS A 14 28.97 -5.03 -3.77
N ASP A 15 28.55 -6.21 -4.23
CA ASP A 15 28.36 -6.47 -5.66
C ASP A 15 27.26 -5.58 -6.25
N THR A 16 26.19 -5.34 -5.50
CA THR A 16 25.09 -4.46 -5.93
C THR A 16 25.56 -3.01 -6.06
N ILE A 17 26.34 -2.52 -5.09
CA ILE A 17 26.95 -1.18 -5.10
C ILE A 17 27.89 -1.04 -6.30
N ALA A 18 28.72 -2.05 -6.58
CA ALA A 18 29.63 -2.07 -7.73
C ALA A 18 28.90 -2.09 -9.08
N ALA A 19 27.66 -2.59 -9.12
CA ALA A 19 26.83 -2.67 -10.32
C ALA A 19 25.97 -1.41 -10.57
N VAL A 20 26.04 -0.39 -9.71
CA VAL A 20 25.28 0.87 -9.90
C VAL A 20 25.80 1.63 -11.11
N ASP A 21 24.91 1.91 -12.06
CA ASP A 21 25.20 2.78 -13.21
C ASP A 21 25.16 4.26 -12.80
N PRO A 22 26.28 5.01 -12.81
CA PRO A 22 26.30 6.42 -12.46
C PRO A 22 25.55 7.32 -13.45
N SER A 23 25.23 6.80 -14.65
CA SER A 23 24.55 7.53 -15.72
C SER A 23 23.06 7.21 -15.85
N PHE A 24 22.49 6.47 -14.89
CA PHE A 24 21.11 6.02 -14.95
C PHE A 24 20.12 7.19 -15.01
N GLN A 25 19.20 7.10 -15.97
CA GLN A 25 18.07 8.01 -16.14
C GLN A 25 16.77 7.22 -16.22
N LEU A 26 15.75 7.67 -15.51
CA LEU A 26 14.39 7.16 -15.67
C LEU A 26 13.61 8.05 -16.64
N THR A 27 13.01 7.44 -17.66
CA THR A 27 12.02 8.12 -18.50
C THR A 27 10.69 8.12 -17.77
N VAL A 28 10.07 9.30 -17.67
CA VAL A 28 8.76 9.45 -17.02
C VAL A 28 7.68 8.80 -17.88
N SER A 29 6.68 8.21 -17.24
CA SER A 29 5.57 7.51 -17.88
C SER A 29 4.29 7.70 -17.05
N GLU A 30 3.16 7.21 -17.56
CA GLU A 30 1.82 7.41 -16.96
C GLU A 30 1.74 6.99 -15.48
N VAL A 31 2.43 5.91 -15.11
CA VAL A 31 2.44 5.40 -13.72
C VAL A 31 3.00 6.41 -12.71
N HIS A 32 3.74 7.42 -13.18
CA HIS A 32 4.37 8.44 -12.34
C HIS A 32 3.49 9.69 -12.13
N ARG A 33 2.44 9.91 -12.97
CA ARG A 33 1.63 11.14 -12.98
C ARG A 33 1.10 11.51 -11.60
N LYS A 34 0.47 10.56 -10.90
CA LYS A 34 -0.05 10.76 -9.54
C LYS A 34 1.04 11.11 -8.52
N GLY A 35 2.20 10.47 -8.62
CA GLY A 35 3.35 10.77 -7.75
C GLY A 35 3.82 12.22 -7.94
N MET A 36 3.97 12.62 -9.21
CA MET A 36 4.40 13.97 -9.58
C MET A 36 3.42 15.04 -9.11
N MET A 37 2.12 14.84 -9.32
CA MET A 37 1.09 15.77 -8.86
C MET A 37 1.09 15.90 -7.32
N ARG A 38 1.26 14.79 -6.59
CA ARG A 38 1.39 14.83 -5.12
C ARG A 38 2.57 15.65 -4.66
N ALA A 39 3.73 15.47 -5.29
CA ALA A 39 4.92 16.23 -4.96
C ALA A 39 4.69 17.73 -5.17
N LEU A 40 4.14 18.13 -6.33
CA LEU A 40 3.84 19.54 -6.63
C LEU A 40 2.83 20.17 -5.67
N LEU A 41 1.82 19.41 -5.25
CA LEU A 41 0.77 19.87 -4.33
C LEU A 41 1.19 19.81 -2.86
N GLY A 42 2.27 19.10 -2.52
CA GLY A 42 2.68 18.87 -1.13
C GLY A 42 1.69 18.03 -0.32
N ILE A 43 0.91 17.14 -0.97
CA ILE A 43 -0.12 16.33 -0.32
C ILE A 43 0.28 14.85 -0.18
N SER A 44 -0.26 14.21 0.84
CA SER A 44 -0.05 12.77 1.05
C SER A 44 -0.78 11.92 0.00
N LYS A 45 -0.32 10.68 -0.19
CA LYS A 45 -1.00 9.70 -1.04
C LYS A 45 -2.47 9.49 -0.61
N VAL A 46 -2.71 9.36 0.69
CA VAL A 46 -4.06 9.12 1.24
C VAL A 46 -4.99 10.28 0.90
N LYS A 47 -4.50 11.52 1.02
CA LYS A 47 -5.28 12.71 0.70
C LYS A 47 -5.61 12.78 -0.79
N MET A 48 -4.63 12.55 -1.68
CA MET A 48 -4.90 12.52 -3.12
C MET A 48 -5.90 11.42 -3.51
N ASP A 49 -5.73 10.20 -2.97
CA ASP A 49 -6.64 9.07 -3.23
C ASP A 49 -8.06 9.32 -2.68
N GLU A 50 -8.20 10.15 -1.65
CA GLU A 50 -9.49 10.62 -1.15
C GLU A 50 -10.10 11.67 -2.10
N ASP A 51 -9.31 12.68 -2.49
CA ASP A 51 -9.77 13.77 -3.34
C ASP A 51 -10.17 13.30 -4.73
N LEU A 52 -9.38 12.42 -5.35
CA LEU A 52 -9.71 11.83 -6.66
C LEU A 52 -10.98 10.98 -6.60
N ARG A 53 -11.22 10.25 -5.50
CA ARG A 53 -12.44 9.46 -5.32
C ARG A 53 -13.66 10.36 -5.19
N ASN A 54 -13.56 11.42 -4.39
CA ASN A 54 -14.62 12.40 -4.22
C ASN A 54 -14.92 13.12 -5.54
N LEU A 55 -13.88 13.46 -6.31
CA LEU A 55 -14.03 14.07 -7.62
C LEU A 55 -14.66 13.12 -8.65
N SER A 56 -14.24 11.85 -8.70
CA SER A 56 -14.84 10.83 -9.57
C SER A 56 -16.34 10.72 -9.30
N ALA A 57 -16.70 10.60 -8.02
CA ALA A 57 -18.10 10.54 -7.61
C ALA A 57 -18.87 11.82 -7.98
N ALA A 58 -18.25 12.99 -7.89
CA ALA A 58 -18.87 14.25 -8.29
C ALA A 58 -19.07 14.35 -9.81
N ILE A 59 -18.12 13.87 -10.62
CA ILE A 59 -18.21 13.82 -12.09
C ILE A 59 -19.30 12.82 -12.51
N GLU A 60 -19.28 11.61 -11.96
CA GLU A 60 -20.31 10.58 -12.18
C GLU A 60 -21.68 11.11 -11.82
N TRP A 61 -21.79 11.80 -10.68
CA TRP A 61 -23.02 12.45 -10.27
C TRP A 61 -23.46 13.54 -11.25
N GLY A 62 -22.55 14.39 -11.72
CA GLY A 62 -22.85 15.43 -12.71
C GLY A 62 -23.34 14.85 -14.05
N LYS A 63 -22.71 13.77 -14.52
CA LYS A 63 -23.14 13.01 -15.71
C LYS A 63 -24.54 12.42 -15.51
N ALA A 64 -24.78 11.80 -14.36
CA ALA A 64 -26.09 11.24 -14.01
C ALA A 64 -27.17 12.33 -13.95
N GLU A 65 -26.89 13.45 -13.30
CA GLU A 65 -27.84 14.56 -13.19
C GLU A 65 -28.17 15.13 -14.58
N LYS A 66 -27.16 15.32 -15.44
CA LYS A 66 -27.36 15.76 -16.82
C LYS A 66 -28.24 14.79 -17.59
N PHE A 67 -27.94 13.50 -17.53
CA PHE A 67 -28.74 12.44 -18.16
C PHE A 67 -30.21 12.49 -17.70
N LEU A 68 -30.46 12.57 -16.39
CA LEU A 68 -31.82 12.63 -15.85
C LEU A 68 -32.56 13.89 -16.31
N ARG A 69 -31.87 15.03 -16.44
CA ARG A 69 -32.46 16.25 -16.99
C ARG A 69 -32.78 16.15 -18.48
N GLU A 70 -32.00 15.40 -19.24
CA GLU A 70 -32.18 15.28 -20.69
C GLU A 70 -33.23 14.22 -21.02
N GLU A 71 -33.15 13.05 -20.39
CA GLU A 71 -33.97 11.87 -20.75
C GLU A 71 -35.27 11.73 -19.95
N LEU A 72 -35.34 12.33 -18.75
CA LEU A 72 -36.50 12.22 -17.86
C LEU A 72 -37.21 13.56 -17.60
N ASN A 73 -36.84 14.62 -18.33
CA ASN A 73 -37.60 15.86 -18.27
C ASN A 73 -38.98 15.69 -18.93
N GLY A 74 -40.03 16.09 -18.23
CA GLY A 74 -41.42 15.85 -18.67
C GLY A 74 -41.85 14.39 -18.59
N PHE A 75 -41.09 13.52 -17.91
CA PHE A 75 -41.47 12.14 -17.70
C PHE A 75 -42.72 12.03 -16.81
N GLU A 76 -43.72 11.27 -17.26
CA GLU A 76 -44.89 10.90 -16.46
C GLU A 76 -44.67 9.53 -15.78
N PRO A 77 -44.94 9.42 -14.47
CA PRO A 77 -44.75 8.16 -13.75
C PRO A 77 -45.51 6.98 -14.35
N PRO A 78 -44.89 5.78 -14.44
CA PRO A 78 -45.59 4.61 -14.95
C PRO A 78 -46.61 4.13 -13.90
N GLN A 79 -47.84 3.88 -14.33
CA GLN A 79 -48.94 3.46 -13.44
C GLN A 79 -48.74 2.07 -12.78
N GLY A 80 -47.65 1.36 -13.11
CA GLY A 80 -47.37 -0.01 -12.67
C GLY A 80 -46.06 -0.21 -11.87
N ALA A 81 -45.45 0.85 -11.33
CA ALA A 81 -44.20 0.75 -10.55
C ALA A 81 -44.49 0.86 -9.03
N PRO A 82 -44.76 -0.24 -8.31
CA PRO A 82 -45.19 -0.21 -6.90
C PRO A 82 -44.12 0.34 -5.94
N GLN A 83 -42.83 0.17 -6.26
CA GLN A 83 -41.74 0.77 -5.47
C GLN A 83 -41.59 2.28 -5.73
N PHE A 84 -42.06 2.76 -6.89
CA PHE A 84 -42.10 4.17 -7.25
C PHE A 84 -43.33 4.87 -6.68
N GLN A 85 -44.46 4.17 -6.49
CA GLN A 85 -45.70 4.72 -5.93
C GLN A 85 -45.51 5.37 -4.55
N GLY A 86 -44.70 4.78 -3.67
CA GLY A 86 -44.36 5.40 -2.37
C GLY A 86 -43.52 6.69 -2.49
N GLY A 87 -42.90 6.93 -3.65
CA GLY A 87 -42.18 8.17 -3.98
C GLY A 87 -43.04 9.22 -4.68
N LEU A 88 -44.25 8.85 -5.16
CA LEU A 88 -45.17 9.77 -5.85
C LEU A 88 -45.77 10.83 -4.93
N GLU A 89 -45.97 10.52 -3.65
CA GLU A 89 -46.40 11.53 -2.67
C GLU A 89 -45.36 12.66 -2.51
N ILE A 90 -44.08 12.35 -2.78
CA ILE A 90 -42.97 13.30 -2.76
C ILE A 90 -42.81 13.98 -4.12
N TYR A 91 -43.17 13.28 -5.22
CA TYR A 91 -43.13 13.76 -6.60
C TYR A 91 -43.82 15.12 -6.79
N GLU A 92 -45.01 15.31 -6.24
CA GLU A 92 -45.77 16.56 -6.37
C GLU A 92 -45.02 17.78 -5.82
N SER A 93 -44.17 17.58 -4.80
CA SER A 93 -43.34 18.65 -4.22
C SER A 93 -42.06 18.97 -5.02
N PHE A 94 -41.66 18.10 -5.95
CA PHE A 94 -40.47 18.26 -6.80
C PHE A 94 -40.80 18.32 -8.31
N ALA A 95 -42.08 18.33 -8.69
CA ALA A 95 -42.57 18.36 -10.07
C ALA A 95 -41.85 19.34 -11.02
N PRO A 96 -41.42 20.56 -10.63
CA PRO A 96 -40.68 21.44 -11.54
C PRO A 96 -39.21 21.05 -11.77
N ASN A 97 -38.68 20.01 -11.12
CA ASN A 97 -37.28 19.59 -11.25
C ASN A 97 -37.12 18.07 -11.17
N ALA A 98 -37.31 17.41 -12.32
CA ALA A 98 -37.18 15.95 -12.47
C ALA A 98 -35.84 15.43 -11.94
N ALA A 99 -34.71 16.09 -12.21
CA ALA A 99 -33.41 15.60 -11.72
C ALA A 99 -33.29 15.61 -10.19
N LYS A 100 -33.84 16.62 -9.52
CA LYS A 100 -33.87 16.69 -8.06
C LYS A 100 -34.76 15.59 -7.46
N LEU A 101 -35.88 15.30 -8.12
CA LEU A 101 -36.78 14.22 -7.76
C LEU A 101 -36.12 12.85 -7.92
N PHE A 102 -35.60 12.52 -9.12
CA PHE A 102 -34.98 11.21 -9.39
C PHE A 102 -33.74 10.99 -8.52
N SER A 103 -32.97 12.04 -8.25
CA SER A 103 -31.89 12.03 -7.26
C SER A 103 -32.38 11.69 -5.85
N TYR A 104 -33.46 12.33 -5.40
CA TYR A 104 -34.05 12.08 -4.08
C TYR A 104 -34.59 10.65 -3.97
N LEU A 105 -35.29 10.18 -4.99
CA LEU A 105 -35.84 8.83 -5.06
C LEU A 105 -34.73 7.78 -5.04
N ALA A 106 -33.69 7.95 -5.86
CA ALA A 106 -32.56 7.03 -5.90
C ALA A 106 -31.89 6.90 -4.51
N ARG A 107 -31.74 8.01 -3.77
CA ARG A 107 -31.20 8.02 -2.39
C ARG A 107 -32.15 7.44 -1.35
N GLY A 108 -33.43 7.26 -1.68
CA GLY A 108 -34.44 6.69 -0.81
C GLY A 108 -34.20 5.22 -0.46
N ARG A 109 -34.94 4.73 0.55
CA ARG A 109 -34.80 3.34 1.04
C ARG A 109 -35.13 2.27 -0.01
N ALA A 110 -36.02 2.59 -0.96
CA ALA A 110 -36.43 1.66 -2.02
C ALA A 110 -35.24 1.31 -2.94
N TYR A 111 -34.46 2.32 -3.34
CA TYR A 111 -33.40 2.16 -4.34
C TYR A 111 -31.99 2.18 -3.76
N LYS A 112 -31.83 2.46 -2.45
CA LYS A 112 -30.56 2.34 -1.69
C LYS A 112 -29.38 3.10 -2.30
N GLY A 113 -29.64 4.22 -2.96
CA GLY A 113 -28.64 5.03 -3.66
C GLY A 113 -28.29 4.52 -5.06
N GLN A 114 -28.95 3.49 -5.58
CA GLN A 114 -28.65 2.89 -6.88
C GLN A 114 -29.63 3.39 -7.94
N MET A 115 -29.13 4.25 -8.84
CA MET A 115 -29.92 4.80 -9.94
C MET A 115 -30.37 3.72 -10.92
N ASP A 116 -29.58 2.66 -11.10
CA ASP A 116 -29.92 1.56 -12.00
C ASP A 116 -31.21 0.84 -11.59
N LEU A 117 -31.41 0.63 -10.29
CA LEU A 117 -32.64 0.03 -9.77
C LEU A 117 -33.85 0.94 -10.03
N LEU A 118 -33.66 2.25 -9.88
CA LEU A 118 -34.71 3.22 -10.17
C LEU A 118 -35.05 3.23 -11.67
N LEU A 119 -34.04 3.21 -12.54
CA LEU A 119 -34.26 3.17 -13.99
C LEU A 119 -34.91 1.86 -14.44
N GLN A 120 -34.56 0.71 -13.84
CA GLN A 120 -35.21 -0.57 -14.16
C GLN A 120 -36.72 -0.56 -13.90
N ASP A 121 -37.16 0.10 -12.83
CA ASP A 121 -38.58 0.17 -12.47
C ASP A 121 -39.37 1.19 -13.30
N VAL A 122 -38.69 2.23 -13.81
CA VAL A 122 -39.35 3.42 -14.36
C VAL A 122 -39.17 3.54 -15.88
N ARG A 123 -37.96 3.26 -16.39
CA ARG A 123 -37.56 3.33 -17.80
C ARG A 123 -36.42 2.33 -18.06
N PRO A 124 -36.71 1.01 -18.08
CA PRO A 124 -35.67 -0.01 -18.21
C PRO A 124 -34.88 0.08 -19.52
N ASP A 125 -35.49 0.66 -20.57
CA ASP A 125 -34.87 0.97 -21.85
C ASP A 125 -33.71 1.96 -21.74
N LEU A 126 -33.70 2.82 -20.72
CA LEU A 126 -32.66 3.83 -20.49
C LEU A 126 -31.48 3.31 -19.67
N SER A 127 -31.59 2.16 -19.02
CA SER A 127 -30.52 1.62 -18.16
C SER A 127 -29.20 1.36 -18.92
N PRO A 128 -29.19 0.77 -20.14
CA PRO A 128 -27.95 0.62 -20.91
C PRO A 128 -27.29 1.96 -21.26
N ILE A 129 -28.10 2.95 -21.64
CA ILE A 129 -27.63 4.30 -22.01
C ILE A 129 -27.07 5.02 -20.78
N PHE A 130 -27.73 4.88 -19.63
CA PHE A 130 -27.25 5.43 -18.36
C PHE A 130 -25.88 4.87 -17.98
N HIS A 131 -25.68 3.55 -18.11
CA HIS A 131 -24.37 2.93 -17.85
C HIS A 131 -23.29 3.40 -18.81
N GLU A 132 -23.62 3.64 -20.08
CA GLU A 132 -22.69 4.20 -21.05
C GLU A 132 -22.29 5.65 -20.68
N VAL A 133 -23.26 6.47 -20.27
CA VAL A 133 -23.04 7.88 -19.93
C VAL A 133 -22.30 8.06 -18.61
N VAL A 134 -22.73 7.34 -17.55
CA VAL A 134 -22.19 7.44 -16.19
C VAL A 134 -20.98 6.53 -15.98
N GLY A 135 -20.62 5.74 -17.00
CA GLY A 135 -19.48 4.82 -16.98
C GLY A 135 -18.20 5.42 -16.37
N ALA A 136 -17.33 4.52 -15.91
CA ALA A 136 -16.13 4.84 -15.16
C ALA A 136 -15.37 6.03 -15.74
N VAL A 137 -15.05 7.00 -14.89
CA VAL A 137 -14.25 8.16 -15.30
C VAL A 137 -12.85 7.66 -15.61
N ASP A 138 -12.41 7.91 -16.84
CA ASP A 138 -11.05 7.61 -17.26
C ASP A 138 -10.02 8.32 -16.35
N GLU A 139 -8.92 7.65 -16.02
CA GLU A 139 -7.94 8.16 -15.06
C GLU A 139 -7.30 9.46 -15.56
N GLU A 140 -7.04 9.59 -16.85
CA GLU A 140 -6.47 10.82 -17.43
C GLU A 140 -7.46 11.98 -17.31
N HIS A 141 -8.73 11.75 -17.66
CA HIS A 141 -9.79 12.74 -17.50
C HIS A 141 -9.97 13.18 -16.04
N LEU A 142 -9.88 12.22 -15.11
CA LEU A 142 -9.99 12.49 -13.68
C LEU A 142 -8.82 13.35 -13.17
N LEU A 143 -7.59 13.04 -13.58
CA LEU A 143 -6.41 13.81 -13.21
C LEU A 143 -6.42 15.21 -13.85
N GLU A 144 -6.91 15.34 -15.10
CA GLU A 144 -7.08 16.63 -15.75
C GLU A 144 -8.11 17.49 -15.00
N ALA A 145 -9.29 16.94 -14.72
CA ALA A 145 -10.32 17.63 -13.93
C ALA A 145 -9.80 18.03 -12.54
N TYR A 146 -8.99 17.16 -11.91
CA TYR A 146 -8.38 17.46 -10.62
C TYR A 146 -7.38 18.61 -10.70
N ALA A 147 -6.55 18.66 -11.75
CA ALA A 147 -5.62 19.76 -12.01
C ALA A 147 -6.35 21.09 -12.24
N LEU A 148 -7.47 21.08 -12.96
CA LEU A 148 -8.29 22.26 -13.26
C LEU A 148 -8.97 22.86 -12.02
N GLN A 149 -9.10 22.11 -10.92
CA GLN A 149 -9.67 22.60 -9.66
C GLN A 149 -8.64 23.22 -8.71
N GLN A 150 -7.35 23.15 -9.05
CA GLN A 150 -6.27 23.71 -8.22
C GLN A 150 -6.06 25.20 -8.49
N ASP A 151 -5.22 25.83 -7.66
CA ASP A 151 -4.82 27.22 -7.84
C ASP A 151 -4.23 27.45 -9.25
N PRO A 152 -4.55 28.57 -9.93
CA PRO A 152 -4.03 28.87 -11.26
C PRO A 152 -2.51 28.78 -11.39
N ALA A 153 -1.74 29.10 -10.33
CA ALA A 153 -0.28 29.01 -10.34
C ALA A 153 0.23 27.56 -10.36
N GLN A 154 -0.58 26.58 -9.93
CA GLN A 154 -0.24 25.16 -9.94
C GLN A 154 -0.86 24.41 -11.13
N GLN A 155 -1.98 24.91 -11.65
CA GLN A 155 -2.76 24.28 -12.72
C GLN A 155 -1.91 23.96 -13.95
N GLU A 156 -1.04 24.87 -14.40
CA GLU A 156 -0.18 24.64 -15.56
C GLU A 156 0.74 23.42 -15.38
N LEU A 157 1.49 23.37 -14.27
CA LEU A 157 2.41 22.26 -13.98
C LEU A 157 1.66 20.93 -13.80
N LEU A 158 0.49 20.95 -13.18
CA LEU A 158 -0.33 19.76 -13.00
C LEU A 158 -0.91 19.26 -14.32
N LEU A 159 -1.35 20.16 -15.19
CA LEU A 159 -1.78 19.81 -16.54
C LEU A 159 -0.61 19.27 -17.36
N MET A 160 0.62 19.79 -17.18
CA MET A 160 1.80 19.19 -17.81
C MET A 160 2.05 17.76 -17.34
N CYS A 161 1.86 17.44 -16.05
CA CYS A 161 1.93 16.06 -15.57
C CYS A 161 0.94 15.14 -16.28
N VAL A 162 -0.26 15.63 -16.61
CA VAL A 162 -1.30 14.83 -17.27
C VAL A 162 -1.05 14.75 -18.78
N LYS A 163 -0.83 15.90 -19.43
CA LYS A 163 -0.86 16.06 -20.89
C LYS A 163 0.44 15.77 -21.62
N LYS A 164 1.59 15.80 -20.94
CA LYS A 164 2.87 15.63 -21.65
C LYS A 164 2.82 14.28 -22.37
N GLU A 165 3.02 14.31 -23.68
CA GLU A 165 3.32 13.15 -24.54
C GLU A 165 4.65 12.57 -24.03
N LEU A 166 4.57 11.87 -22.90
CA LEU A 166 5.66 11.10 -22.36
C LEU A 166 5.92 10.05 -23.42
N VAL A 167 7.07 10.13 -24.09
CA VAL A 167 7.47 9.21 -25.16
C VAL A 167 7.31 7.78 -24.64
N LEU A 168 6.20 7.15 -25.01
CA LEU A 168 5.80 5.82 -24.56
C LEU A 168 6.68 4.79 -25.26
N ASN A 169 7.87 4.54 -24.72
CA ASN A 169 8.51 3.24 -24.92
C ASN A 169 7.91 2.28 -23.90
N SER A 170 6.70 1.79 -24.20
CA SER A 170 5.95 0.87 -23.34
C SER A 170 6.50 -0.54 -23.46
N SER A 171 7.48 -0.89 -22.63
CA SER A 171 7.74 -2.29 -22.26
C SER A 171 8.50 -2.34 -20.94
N ASP A 172 7.82 -2.12 -19.81
CA ASP A 172 8.22 -2.68 -18.52
C ASP A 172 6.99 -2.65 -17.60
N SER A 173 6.28 -3.77 -17.53
CA SER A 173 5.11 -3.97 -16.68
C SER A 173 5.53 -4.02 -15.21
N SER A 174 5.01 -3.10 -14.40
CA SER A 174 5.21 -3.06 -12.95
C SER A 174 4.34 -4.12 -12.26
N ASP A 175 4.93 -5.30 -12.06
CA ASP A 175 4.26 -6.46 -11.47
C ASP A 175 4.15 -6.34 -9.92
N CYS A 176 3.30 -5.42 -9.45
CA CYS A 176 2.95 -5.16 -8.05
C CYS A 176 1.89 -6.18 -7.60
N GLY A 177 2.01 -6.95 -6.53
CA GLY A 177 2.70 -6.75 -5.26
C GLY A 177 1.93 -7.40 -4.09
N LYS A 178 0.62 -7.69 -4.25
CA LYS A 178 -0.21 -8.30 -3.19
C LYS A 178 -0.24 -9.83 -3.20
N SER A 179 -0.40 -10.47 -4.36
CA SER A 179 -0.42 -11.95 -4.46
C SER A 179 0.93 -12.59 -4.09
N LYS A 180 2.03 -11.83 -4.24
CA LYS A 180 3.39 -12.29 -3.96
C LYS A 180 3.73 -12.31 -2.45
N GLY A 181 3.11 -11.44 -1.64
CA GLY A 181 3.37 -11.34 -0.20
C GLY A 181 2.96 -12.61 0.57
N ALA A 182 1.73 -13.09 0.33
CA ALA A 182 1.21 -14.28 0.98
C ALA A 182 2.05 -15.55 0.68
N LYS A 183 2.63 -15.63 -0.52
CA LYS A 183 3.54 -16.71 -0.91
C LYS A 183 4.83 -16.67 -0.09
N GLY A 184 5.39 -15.49 0.14
CA GLY A 184 6.57 -15.29 0.99
C GLY A 184 6.36 -15.79 2.43
N GLU A 185 5.26 -15.38 3.05
CA GLU A 185 4.90 -15.83 4.41
C GLU A 185 4.67 -17.34 4.48
N SER A 186 4.01 -17.92 3.47
CA SER A 186 3.76 -19.37 3.42
C SER A 186 5.05 -20.16 3.30
N SER A 187 5.98 -19.71 2.45
CA SER A 187 7.31 -20.33 2.32
C SER A 187 8.16 -20.17 3.58
N LEU A 188 8.06 -19.02 4.28
CA LEU A 188 8.71 -18.83 5.57
C LEU A 188 8.15 -19.82 6.62
N LYS A 189 6.83 -19.99 6.68
CA LYS A 189 6.16 -20.95 7.60
C LYS A 189 6.69 -22.36 7.41
N GLU A 190 6.75 -22.82 6.16
CA GLU A 190 7.30 -24.13 5.82
C GLU A 190 8.77 -24.24 6.22
N PHE A 191 9.58 -23.21 5.93
CA PHE A 191 11.02 -23.18 6.26
C PHE A 191 11.25 -23.27 7.77
N LEU A 192 10.55 -22.46 8.56
CA LEU A 192 10.67 -22.47 10.02
C LEU A 192 10.15 -23.76 10.64
N SER A 193 9.12 -24.39 10.06
CA SER A 193 8.64 -25.69 10.56
C SER A 193 9.70 -26.80 10.45
N HIS A 194 10.64 -26.68 9.51
CA HIS A 194 11.77 -27.58 9.36
C HIS A 194 12.98 -27.15 10.20
N GLU A 195 13.42 -25.90 10.06
CA GLU A 195 14.62 -25.37 10.72
C GLU A 195 14.46 -25.31 12.25
N HIS A 196 13.26 -24.99 12.72
CA HIS A 196 12.92 -24.79 14.12
C HIS A 196 11.87 -25.81 14.60
N SER A 197 12.00 -27.07 14.17
CA SER A 197 11.04 -28.15 14.46
C SER A 197 10.88 -28.49 15.94
N LYS A 198 11.80 -28.04 16.81
CA LYS A 198 11.77 -28.28 18.26
C LYS A 198 11.38 -27.04 19.05
N GLU A 199 11.30 -25.89 18.39
CA GLU A 199 11.01 -24.61 18.99
C GLU A 199 9.57 -24.18 18.71
N ARG A 200 9.05 -23.29 19.56
CA ARG A 200 7.72 -22.72 19.35
C ARG A 200 7.83 -21.53 18.40
N VAL A 201 7.22 -21.65 17.23
CA VAL A 201 7.17 -20.59 16.22
C VAL A 201 5.81 -19.89 16.27
N LEU A 202 5.81 -18.57 16.48
CA LEU A 202 4.63 -17.72 16.46
C LEU A 202 4.60 -16.95 15.14
N HIS A 203 3.60 -17.20 14.30
CA HIS A 203 3.46 -16.50 13.01
C HIS A 203 2.52 -15.30 13.11
N ASN A 204 2.82 -14.22 12.38
CA ASN A 204 2.01 -13.00 12.35
C ASN A 204 1.82 -12.41 13.78
N THR A 205 2.95 -12.10 14.44
CA THR A 205 2.98 -11.60 15.81
C THR A 205 2.92 -10.08 15.83
N PHE A 206 1.91 -9.50 16.49
CA PHE A 206 1.71 -8.05 16.51
C PHE A 206 2.40 -7.40 17.72
N ILE A 207 3.09 -6.28 17.50
CA ILE A 207 3.64 -5.44 18.57
C ILE A 207 2.74 -4.21 18.72
N THR A 208 2.29 -3.91 19.94
CA THR A 208 1.36 -2.79 20.21
C THR A 208 1.53 -2.19 21.61
N THR A 209 1.24 -0.90 21.76
CA THR A 209 1.08 -0.22 23.06
C THR A 209 -0.37 -0.25 23.57
N LYS A 210 -1.34 -0.66 22.74
CA LYS A 210 -2.78 -0.59 23.04
C LYS A 210 -3.32 -1.92 23.56
N HIS A 211 -3.81 -1.90 24.80
CA HIS A 211 -4.29 -3.08 25.54
C HIS A 211 -5.61 -3.70 25.01
N LYS A 212 -6.51 -2.91 24.40
CA LYS A 212 -7.95 -3.22 24.45
C LYS A 212 -8.61 -3.93 23.27
N ASN A 213 -7.98 -4.07 22.09
CA ASN A 213 -8.62 -4.71 20.93
C ASN A 213 -7.72 -5.70 20.15
N ALA A 214 -6.53 -6.02 20.66
CA ALA A 214 -5.53 -6.81 19.91
C ALA A 214 -5.88 -8.30 19.81
N MET A 215 -6.71 -8.83 20.71
CA MET A 215 -7.14 -10.24 20.69
C MET A 215 -8.42 -10.45 19.88
N SER A 216 -8.38 -10.10 18.60
CA SER A 216 -9.38 -10.61 17.66
C SER A 216 -9.01 -12.06 17.29
N LYS A 217 -9.98 -12.88 16.85
CA LYS A 217 -9.69 -14.23 16.29
C LYS A 217 -8.61 -14.23 15.19
N LYS A 218 -8.30 -13.07 14.60
CA LYS A 218 -7.32 -12.90 13.53
C LYS A 218 -5.88 -12.67 14.01
N CYS A 219 -5.66 -12.31 15.27
CA CYS A 219 -4.33 -11.98 15.81
C CYS A 219 -4.04 -12.82 17.08
N PRO A 220 -3.63 -14.09 16.93
CA PRO A 220 -3.46 -15.00 18.06
C PRO A 220 -2.23 -14.71 18.93
N TYR A 221 -1.30 -13.86 18.47
CA TYR A 221 -0.04 -13.55 19.17
C TYR A 221 0.21 -12.04 19.21
N VAL A 222 0.42 -11.51 20.41
CA VAL A 222 0.60 -10.07 20.64
C VAL A 222 1.71 -9.82 21.64
N ILE A 223 2.70 -9.01 21.28
CA ILE A 223 3.67 -8.43 22.20
C ILE A 223 3.17 -7.04 22.60
N GLN A 224 2.78 -6.90 23.85
CA GLN A 224 2.30 -5.64 24.41
C GLN A 224 3.44 -4.89 25.10
N LEU A 225 3.62 -3.64 24.67
CA LEU A 225 4.51 -2.68 25.29
C LEU A 225 3.76 -1.83 26.33
N PRO A 226 4.47 -1.26 27.32
CA PRO A 226 3.88 -0.35 28.29
C PRO A 226 3.28 0.90 27.63
N LYS A 227 2.15 1.39 28.15
CA LYS A 227 1.48 2.59 27.64
C LYS A 227 2.33 3.86 27.71
N SER A 228 3.29 3.90 28.64
CA SER A 228 4.25 5.01 28.76
C SER A 228 5.16 5.16 27.52
N PHE A 229 5.19 4.17 26.64
CA PHE A 229 5.94 4.18 25.39
C PHE A 229 5.08 4.55 24.16
N ASP A 230 3.92 5.19 24.36
CA ASP A 230 3.06 5.62 23.24
C ASP A 230 3.64 6.83 22.49
N VAL A 231 4.85 6.67 21.95
CA VAL A 231 5.43 7.55 20.95
C VAL A 231 4.75 7.17 19.62
N ASN A 232 3.57 7.76 19.38
CA ASN A 232 2.82 7.69 18.12
C ASN A 232 2.05 6.38 17.80
N GLY A 233 1.60 5.60 18.79
CA GLY A 233 0.75 4.43 18.51
C GLY A 233 1.48 3.33 17.75
N MET A 234 2.72 3.04 18.14
CA MET A 234 3.58 2.04 17.49
C MET A 234 2.84 0.72 17.32
N THR A 235 2.57 0.36 16.07
CA THR A 235 2.03 -0.93 15.67
C THR A 235 2.90 -1.49 14.55
N THR A 236 3.45 -2.68 14.76
CA THR A 236 4.19 -3.40 13.73
C THR A 236 3.87 -4.88 13.83
N GLU A 237 3.81 -5.56 12.70
CA GLU A 237 3.57 -7.01 12.63
C GLU A 237 4.88 -7.71 12.32
N LEU A 238 5.25 -8.74 13.06
CA LEU A 238 6.39 -9.61 12.76
C LEU A 238 5.88 -10.85 12.05
N ASP A 239 6.51 -11.23 10.93
CA ASP A 239 6.05 -12.38 10.14
C ASP A 239 6.22 -13.70 10.91
N ALA A 240 7.33 -13.85 11.64
CA ALA A 240 7.44 -14.89 12.66
C ALA A 240 8.37 -14.53 13.83
N VAL A 241 8.10 -15.14 14.97
CA VAL A 241 8.91 -15.07 16.20
C VAL A 241 9.19 -16.49 16.66
N VAL A 242 10.46 -16.84 16.89
CA VAL A 242 10.85 -18.13 17.45
C VAL A 242 11.18 -17.93 18.91
N LEU A 243 10.51 -18.69 19.78
CA LEU A 243 10.80 -18.71 21.20
C LEU A 243 11.85 -19.78 21.49
N ALA A 244 12.74 -19.49 22.44
CA ALA A 244 13.69 -20.49 22.95
C ALA A 244 12.93 -21.71 23.53
N PRO A 245 13.55 -22.91 23.57
CA PRO A 245 12.96 -24.08 24.20
C PRO A 245 12.48 -23.76 25.61
N PHE A 246 11.27 -24.22 25.93
CA PHE A 246 10.53 -23.86 27.13
C PHE A 246 9.90 -25.12 27.73
N ASN A 247 9.85 -25.20 29.05
CA ASN A 247 9.15 -26.27 29.76
C ASN A 247 7.73 -25.83 30.08
N ASP A 248 6.73 -26.67 29.81
CA ASP A 248 5.34 -26.39 30.15
C ASP A 248 5.21 -25.98 31.63
N GLY A 249 4.91 -24.70 31.87
CA GLY A 249 4.73 -24.12 33.21
C GLY A 249 5.52 -22.86 33.51
N ASP A 250 6.56 -22.48 32.74
CA ASP A 250 7.28 -21.25 33.06
C ASP A 250 6.47 -19.97 32.73
N GLU A 251 6.45 -18.99 33.63
CA GLU A 251 5.74 -17.72 33.40
C GLU A 251 6.54 -16.74 32.51
N THR A 252 7.73 -17.17 32.07
CA THR A 252 8.69 -16.34 31.34
C THR A 252 9.09 -16.98 30.01
N MET A 253 9.11 -16.18 28.96
CA MET A 253 9.44 -16.59 27.60
C MET A 253 10.66 -15.80 27.10
N THR A 254 11.58 -16.47 26.42
CA THR A 254 12.72 -15.81 25.76
C THR A 254 12.50 -15.85 24.25
N ILE A 255 12.55 -14.69 23.58
CA ILE A 255 12.52 -14.60 22.13
C ILE A 255 13.94 -14.83 21.60
N ASP A 256 14.13 -15.86 20.78
CA ASP A 256 15.42 -16.23 20.22
C ASP A 256 15.62 -15.65 18.81
N TRP A 257 14.61 -15.79 17.95
CA TRP A 257 14.62 -15.22 16.60
C TRP A 257 13.41 -14.35 16.31
N VAL A 258 13.63 -13.33 15.48
CA VAL A 258 12.56 -12.61 14.77
C VAL A 258 12.82 -12.70 13.29
N TRP A 259 11.78 -13.01 12.53
CA TRP A 259 11.83 -13.23 11.10
C TRP A 259 10.92 -12.26 10.34
N GLU A 260 11.44 -11.75 9.23
CA GLU A 260 10.69 -11.01 8.22
C GLU A 260 10.71 -11.78 6.90
N ALA A 261 9.56 -11.91 6.25
CA ALA A 261 9.39 -12.46 4.91
C ALA A 261 9.21 -11.34 3.89
N LYS A 262 9.92 -11.45 2.76
CA LYS A 262 9.68 -10.63 1.57
C LYS A 262 9.54 -11.55 0.36
N ALA A 263 8.69 -11.16 -0.59
CA ALA A 263 8.55 -11.90 -1.83
C ALA A 263 9.86 -11.89 -2.65
N THR A 264 10.48 -10.72 -2.75
CA THR A 264 11.73 -10.51 -3.47
C THR A 264 12.67 -9.69 -2.59
N LEU A 265 13.90 -10.17 -2.41
CA LEU A 265 14.96 -9.45 -1.72
C LEU A 265 15.80 -8.62 -2.70
N HIS A 266 16.08 -7.41 -2.27
CA HIS A 266 17.02 -6.44 -2.84
C HIS A 266 17.31 -5.38 -1.76
N PRO A 267 18.32 -4.51 -1.92
CA PRO A 267 18.79 -3.62 -0.85
C PRO A 267 17.70 -2.84 -0.13
N VAL A 268 16.76 -2.22 -0.87
CA VAL A 268 15.68 -1.43 -0.26
C VAL A 268 14.76 -2.30 0.61
N THR A 269 14.36 -3.49 0.16
CA THR A 269 13.52 -4.40 0.97
C THR A 269 14.26 -4.96 2.19
N LEU A 270 15.59 -5.17 2.08
CA LEU A 270 16.43 -5.56 3.20
C LEU A 270 16.53 -4.41 4.20
N TYR A 271 16.80 -3.19 3.74
CA TYR A 271 16.82 -2.02 4.60
C TYR A 271 15.48 -1.80 5.31
N ASP A 272 14.36 -1.93 4.59
CA ASP A 272 13.02 -1.84 5.16
C ASP A 272 12.76 -2.90 6.24
N ALA A 273 13.09 -4.16 5.94
CA ALA A 273 12.98 -5.28 6.88
C ALA A 273 13.82 -5.03 8.14
N LEU A 274 15.06 -4.58 7.97
CA LEU A 274 15.97 -4.38 9.09
C LEU A 274 15.62 -3.12 9.89
N SER A 275 15.46 -1.96 9.24
CA SER A 275 15.25 -0.69 9.93
C SER A 275 13.97 -0.66 10.76
N LYS A 276 12.83 -1.10 10.18
CA LYS A 276 11.53 -1.10 10.89
C LYS A 276 11.50 -2.11 12.03
N LYS A 277 11.99 -3.33 11.80
CA LYS A 277 11.92 -4.41 12.80
C LYS A 277 12.98 -4.27 13.87
N PHE A 278 14.20 -3.89 13.50
CA PHE A 278 15.26 -3.67 14.47
C PHE A 278 14.90 -2.57 15.48
N SER A 279 14.28 -1.47 15.02
CA SER A 279 13.78 -0.44 15.92
C SER A 279 12.72 -0.98 16.89
N ALA A 280 11.72 -1.71 16.38
CA ALA A 280 10.67 -2.30 17.21
C ALA A 280 11.19 -3.33 18.22
N ILE A 281 12.12 -4.19 17.80
CA ILE A 281 12.76 -5.20 18.64
C ILE A 281 13.61 -4.52 19.72
N SER A 282 14.42 -3.53 19.34
CA SER A 282 15.25 -2.78 20.28
C SER A 282 14.39 -2.11 21.35
N THR A 283 13.22 -1.58 20.95
CA THR A 283 12.24 -1.04 21.87
C THR A 283 11.70 -2.11 22.82
N ILE A 284 11.29 -3.30 22.34
CA ILE A 284 10.80 -4.38 23.21
C ILE A 284 11.83 -4.72 24.28
N PHE A 285 13.08 -4.91 23.88
CA PHE A 285 14.15 -5.40 24.77
C PHE A 285 14.74 -4.31 25.66
N ALA A 286 14.48 -3.03 25.37
CA ALA A 286 14.76 -1.93 26.29
C ALA A 286 13.75 -1.85 27.45
N GLN A 287 12.62 -2.57 27.39
CA GLN A 287 11.55 -2.50 28.38
C GLN A 287 11.52 -3.77 29.24
N ALA A 288 11.74 -3.61 30.55
CA ALA A 288 11.76 -4.71 31.52
C ALA A 288 10.40 -5.40 31.74
N ASN A 289 9.32 -4.88 31.16
CA ASN A 289 7.94 -5.30 31.42
C ASN A 289 7.12 -5.52 30.13
N ALA A 290 7.77 -5.79 28.99
CA ALA A 290 7.05 -6.25 27.81
C ALA A 290 6.34 -7.59 28.08
N LYS A 291 5.10 -7.72 27.63
CA LYS A 291 4.26 -8.91 27.84
C LYS A 291 3.97 -9.58 26.50
N LEU A 292 4.04 -10.90 26.47
CA LEU A 292 3.64 -11.71 25.32
C LEU A 292 2.30 -12.37 25.63
N TYR A 293 1.30 -12.15 24.78
CA TYR A 293 0.02 -12.81 24.85
C TYR A 293 -0.06 -13.88 23.78
N ILE A 294 -0.33 -15.12 24.19
CA ILE A 294 -0.52 -16.24 23.29
C ILE A 294 -1.92 -16.81 23.51
N LYS A 295 -2.82 -16.63 22.53
CA LYS A 295 -4.21 -17.11 22.60
C LYS A 295 -4.97 -16.68 23.89
N GLY A 296 -4.63 -15.53 24.47
CA GLY A 296 -5.26 -15.03 25.69
C GLY A 296 -4.44 -15.18 26.96
N GLU A 297 -3.45 -16.06 26.96
CA GLU A 297 -2.58 -16.29 28.10
C GLU A 297 -1.42 -15.29 28.10
N GLU A 298 -1.12 -14.71 29.27
CA GLU A 298 -0.04 -13.74 29.45
C GLU A 298 1.26 -14.42 29.87
N TYR A 299 2.34 -14.02 29.22
CA TYR A 299 3.70 -14.45 29.53
C TYR A 299 4.60 -13.22 29.66
N SER A 300 5.54 -13.26 30.61
CA SER A 300 6.55 -12.20 30.72
C SER A 300 7.69 -12.46 29.75
N ILE A 301 8.18 -11.43 29.04
CA ILE A 301 9.33 -11.60 28.14
C ILE A 301 10.62 -11.41 28.93
N HIS A 302 11.48 -12.42 28.95
CA HIS A 302 12.80 -12.35 29.54
C HIS A 302 13.83 -11.91 28.47
N ALA A 303 14.47 -10.76 28.71
CA ALA A 303 15.45 -10.17 27.81
C ALA A 303 16.88 -10.61 28.21
N THR A 304 17.42 -11.64 27.56
CA THR A 304 18.83 -12.05 27.73
C THR A 304 19.80 -11.30 26.82
N GLY A 305 19.28 -10.47 25.91
CA GLY A 305 20.02 -9.78 24.86
C GLY A 305 19.10 -9.51 23.67
N LEU A 306 19.57 -8.80 22.64
CA LEU A 306 18.79 -8.64 21.42
C LEU A 306 18.60 -10.00 20.72
N PRO A 307 17.39 -10.30 20.21
CA PRO A 307 17.14 -11.54 19.50
C PRO A 307 17.85 -11.52 18.14
N ARG A 308 18.08 -12.71 17.61
CA ARG A 308 18.66 -12.88 16.28
C ARG A 308 17.65 -12.50 15.21
N ILE A 309 18.10 -11.87 14.14
CA ILE A 309 17.23 -11.43 13.05
C ILE A 309 17.44 -12.31 11.84
N GLY A 310 16.34 -12.87 11.33
CA GLY A 310 16.27 -13.60 10.07
C GLY A 310 15.49 -12.80 9.04
N VAL A 311 15.94 -12.81 7.78
CA VAL A 311 15.14 -12.33 6.65
C VAL A 311 14.99 -13.47 5.65
N PHE A 312 13.78 -13.71 5.21
CA PHE A 312 13.46 -14.76 4.25
C PHE A 312 12.91 -14.15 2.96
N GLY A 313 13.54 -14.50 1.84
CA GLY A 313 13.09 -14.15 0.50
C GLY A 313 12.53 -15.36 -0.22
N SER A 314 11.36 -15.26 -0.87
CA SER A 314 11.03 -16.28 -1.89
C SER A 314 12.02 -16.23 -3.05
N LYS A 315 12.52 -15.02 -3.36
CA LYS A 315 13.46 -14.73 -4.44
C LYS A 315 14.44 -13.65 -4.02
N ILE A 316 15.59 -13.56 -4.68
CA ILE A 316 16.53 -12.44 -4.58
C ILE A 316 16.91 -11.98 -5.98
N LEU A 317 16.98 -10.67 -6.19
CA LEU A 317 17.45 -10.11 -7.45
C LEU A 317 18.96 -10.26 -7.55
N SER A 318 19.49 -10.56 -8.75
CA SER A 318 20.93 -10.46 -9.03
C SER A 318 21.46 -9.06 -8.70
N PRO A 319 22.76 -8.89 -8.38
CA PRO A 319 23.31 -7.58 -8.03
C PRO A 319 23.01 -6.47 -9.04
N SER A 320 23.12 -6.75 -10.35
CA SER A 320 22.80 -5.79 -11.40
C SER A 320 21.31 -5.44 -11.45
N ALA A 321 20.42 -6.43 -11.33
CA ALA A 321 18.97 -6.18 -11.27
C ALA A 321 18.57 -5.42 -10.00
N ALA A 322 19.23 -5.70 -8.88
CA ALA A 322 19.03 -5.02 -7.61
C ALA A 322 19.51 -3.56 -7.64
N ALA A 323 20.63 -3.29 -8.31
CA ALA A 323 21.14 -1.94 -8.54
C ALA A 323 20.13 -1.13 -9.37
N ARG A 324 19.70 -1.68 -10.51
CA ARG A 324 18.67 -1.06 -11.38
C ARG A 324 17.37 -0.83 -10.62
N ARG A 325 16.90 -1.80 -9.83
CA ARG A 325 15.68 -1.63 -9.03
C ARG A 325 15.83 -0.54 -7.96
N SER A 326 17.00 -0.44 -7.32
CA SER A 326 17.27 0.61 -6.34
C SER A 326 17.27 2.00 -7.00
N GLN A 327 17.88 2.14 -8.18
CA GLN A 327 17.84 3.37 -8.98
C GLN A 327 16.39 3.76 -9.35
N LEU A 328 15.61 2.81 -9.87
CA LEU A 328 14.20 3.01 -10.20
C LEU A 328 13.39 3.51 -8.99
N LEU A 329 13.52 2.84 -7.85
CA LEU A 329 12.82 3.23 -6.62
C LEU A 329 13.23 4.62 -6.14
N THR A 330 14.51 4.97 -6.22
CA THR A 330 14.97 6.32 -5.85
C THR A 330 14.36 7.38 -6.77
N CYS A 331 14.30 7.15 -8.09
CA CYS A 331 13.59 8.04 -9.02
C CYS A 331 12.09 8.15 -8.68
N GLU A 332 11.40 7.02 -8.46
CA GLU A 332 9.97 6.98 -8.13
C GLU A 332 9.68 7.79 -6.84
N VAL A 333 10.55 7.69 -5.83
CA VAL A 333 10.47 8.48 -4.60
C VAL A 333 10.70 9.96 -4.90
N MET A 334 11.74 10.33 -5.66
CA MET A 334 12.01 11.72 -6.01
C MET A 334 10.82 12.37 -6.74
N LEU A 335 10.25 11.68 -7.74
CA LEU A 335 9.05 12.12 -8.45
C LEU A 335 7.83 12.22 -7.54
N SER A 336 7.82 11.52 -6.41
CA SER A 336 6.72 11.51 -5.45
C SER A 336 6.89 12.46 -4.27
N THR A 337 8.06 13.08 -4.10
CA THR A 337 8.38 13.89 -2.90
C THR A 337 9.12 15.21 -3.17
N SER A 338 9.70 15.42 -4.35
CA SER A 338 10.45 16.65 -4.66
C SER A 338 9.81 17.41 -5.82
N PRO A 339 9.21 18.59 -5.57
CA PRO A 339 8.71 19.47 -6.61
C PRO A 339 9.77 19.83 -7.67
N GLU A 340 11.02 19.99 -7.25
CA GLU A 340 12.15 20.34 -8.12
C GLU A 340 12.46 19.22 -9.10
N ALA A 341 12.51 17.97 -8.60
CA ALA A 341 12.69 16.80 -9.42
C ALA A 341 11.54 16.60 -10.42
N VAL A 342 10.31 16.92 -10.02
CA VAL A 342 9.15 16.91 -10.92
C VAL A 342 9.31 17.95 -12.02
N LYS A 343 9.73 19.18 -11.69
CA LYS A 343 9.95 20.24 -12.68
C LYS A 343 11.04 19.85 -13.68
N GLU A 344 12.19 19.35 -13.21
CA GLU A 344 13.25 18.82 -14.08
C GLU A 344 12.72 17.74 -15.04
N ALA A 345 11.89 16.83 -14.53
CA ALA A 345 11.32 15.75 -15.33
C ALA A 345 10.24 16.25 -16.30
N LEU A 346 9.47 17.26 -15.92
CA LEU A 346 8.53 17.97 -16.79
C LEU A 346 9.24 18.82 -17.86
N ASP A 347 10.49 19.21 -17.68
CA ASP A 347 11.27 19.91 -18.69
C ASP A 347 11.93 18.91 -19.65
N THR A 348 12.67 17.94 -19.10
CA THR A 348 13.54 17.04 -19.88
C THR A 348 12.87 15.74 -20.33
N GLY A 349 11.74 15.37 -19.73
CA GLY A 349 11.10 14.06 -19.89
C GLY A 349 11.79 12.92 -19.13
N ARG A 350 12.85 13.23 -18.38
CA ARG A 350 13.67 12.26 -17.65
C ARG A 350 14.01 12.76 -16.26
N ILE A 351 14.37 11.83 -15.38
CA ILE A 351 14.93 12.17 -14.07
C ILE A 351 16.23 11.42 -13.86
N THR A 352 17.23 12.12 -13.35
CA THR A 352 18.54 11.55 -13.00
C THR A 352 18.61 11.35 -11.49
N VAL A 353 19.05 10.18 -11.04
CA VAL A 353 19.33 9.96 -9.63
C VAL A 353 20.71 10.54 -9.31
N SER A 354 20.79 11.33 -8.24
CA SER A 354 22.09 11.65 -7.66
C SER A 354 22.78 10.35 -7.24
N HIS A 355 23.86 9.99 -7.92
CA HIS A 355 24.67 8.82 -7.61
C HIS A 355 25.09 8.83 -6.13
N GLU A 356 25.48 10.00 -5.60
CA GLU A 356 25.84 10.17 -4.19
C GLU A 356 24.70 9.77 -3.24
N LYS A 357 23.46 10.20 -3.53
CA LYS A 357 22.30 9.87 -2.69
C LYS A 357 22.03 8.37 -2.69
N LEU A 358 22.02 7.73 -3.86
CA LEU A 358 21.81 6.28 -3.96
C LEU A 358 22.91 5.51 -3.24
N MET A 359 24.16 5.91 -3.39
CA MET A 359 25.29 5.29 -2.72
C MET A 359 25.20 5.47 -1.21
N ALA A 360 24.74 6.62 -0.72
CA ALA A 360 24.49 6.84 0.70
C ALA A 360 23.43 5.85 1.24
N ASP A 361 22.32 5.66 0.53
CA ASP A 361 21.26 4.73 0.92
C ASP A 361 21.73 3.26 0.93
N LEU A 362 22.47 2.84 -0.10
CA LEU A 362 23.02 1.48 -0.18
C LEU A 362 24.09 1.23 0.89
N ASN A 363 24.96 2.21 1.15
CA ASN A 363 25.96 2.13 2.22
C ASN A 363 25.30 2.12 3.61
N ALA A 364 24.21 2.88 3.81
CA ALA A 364 23.44 2.81 5.04
C ALA A 364 22.85 1.42 5.26
N CYS A 365 22.36 0.76 4.19
CA CYS A 365 21.94 -0.63 4.25
C CYS A 365 23.10 -1.57 4.60
N LEU A 366 24.27 -1.40 3.97
CA LEU A 366 25.46 -2.20 4.27
C LEU A 366 25.89 -2.07 5.74
N LEU A 367 26.00 -0.85 6.25
CA LEU A 367 26.34 -0.58 7.65
C LEU A 367 25.32 -1.19 8.61
N LEU A 368 24.03 -1.09 8.29
CA LEU A 368 22.97 -1.71 9.09
C LEU A 368 23.11 -3.24 9.11
N THR A 369 23.42 -3.87 7.97
CA THR A 369 23.65 -5.32 7.91
C THR A 369 24.90 -5.75 8.68
N GLN A 370 25.97 -4.98 8.68
CA GLN A 370 27.18 -5.25 9.47
C GLN A 370 26.92 -5.13 10.97
N LYS A 371 26.08 -4.16 11.37
CA LYS A 371 25.68 -3.95 12.77
C LYS A 371 24.76 -5.06 13.27
N VAL A 372 23.74 -5.43 12.49
CA VAL A 372 22.69 -6.38 12.89
C VAL A 372 23.09 -7.83 12.65
N LYS A 373 23.94 -8.08 11.64
CA LYS A 373 24.38 -9.41 11.18
C LYS A 373 23.20 -10.38 10.95
N PRO A 374 22.20 -9.99 10.12
CA PRO A 374 21.03 -10.83 9.91
C PRO A 374 21.39 -12.11 9.17
N LYS A 375 20.70 -13.22 9.47
CA LYS A 375 20.74 -14.40 8.59
C LYS A 375 19.72 -14.24 7.48
N VAL A 376 20.15 -14.30 6.23
CA VAL A 376 19.27 -14.10 5.07
C VAL A 376 19.17 -15.37 4.25
N TYR A 377 17.96 -15.91 4.15
CA TYR A 377 17.67 -17.14 3.42
C TYR A 377 16.80 -16.85 2.20
N VAL A 378 17.08 -17.53 1.09
CA VAL A 378 16.30 -17.40 -0.15
C VAL A 378 15.88 -18.76 -0.68
N ALA A 379 14.61 -18.89 -1.07
CA ALA A 379 14.09 -20.14 -1.63
C ALA A 379 14.49 -20.36 -3.10
N SER A 380 14.73 -19.29 -3.85
CA SER A 380 15.12 -19.34 -5.26
C SER A 380 16.00 -18.15 -5.60
N LEU A 381 16.95 -18.34 -6.52
CA LEU A 381 17.57 -17.24 -7.22
C LEU A 381 16.68 -16.87 -8.42
N LEU A 382 16.62 -15.58 -8.76
CA LEU A 382 16.15 -15.13 -10.07
C LEU A 382 17.40 -14.95 -10.92
N ASP A 383 17.43 -15.59 -12.09
CA ASP A 383 18.43 -15.32 -13.13
C ASP A 383 18.21 -13.91 -13.72
#